data_AF-A0A2E6ILP0-F1
#
_entry.id   AF-A0A2E6ILP0-F1
#
_cell.length_a   1.000
_cell.length_b   1.000
_cell.length_c   1.000
_cell.angle_alpha   90.00
_cell.angle_beta   90.00
_cell.angle_gamma   90.00
#
_symmetry.space_group_name_H-M   'P 1'
#
loop_
_entity.id
_entity.type
_entity.pdbx_description
1 polymer ?
#
loop_
_entity_poly.entity_id
_entity_poly.type
_entity_poly.pdbx_seq_one_letter_code
_entity_poly.pdbx_strand_id
1 'polypeptide(L)'
;MQTLTKSFHDEIKEGIPSDLPDKRPYDINYNHAPKRKPILNKKEQKLALKNALRYFEKKFHSTLINEFKNELNTYGRIYMYRFRPEHKIYARPINEYPAKSLQAAAIMLMIQNNLDDSIAQHPHELITYGGNGSVFSNWAQYRLTMKYLSEMSDEQTLVMYSGHPMGLFPSNKNAPRVVISNGMMIPNYSKKDDWEKFNALGVTQFGQMTAGSYMYIGPQGIVHGTTITVLNAGRKIGN
;
A
#
# COMPACT_ATOMS: atom_id res chain seq x y z
N MET A 1 18.69 -8.49 -25.14
CA MET A 1 17.36 -8.06 -25.58
C MET A 1 17.07 -6.73 -24.91
N GLN A 2 16.82 -5.68 -25.68
CA GLN A 2 16.36 -4.39 -25.14
C GLN A 2 15.01 -4.65 -24.47
N THR A 3 14.95 -4.60 -23.14
CA THR A 3 13.70 -4.54 -22.40
C THR A 3 13.02 -3.24 -22.81
N LEU A 4 11.99 -3.34 -23.65
CA LEU A 4 11.10 -2.21 -23.92
C LEU A 4 10.53 -1.77 -22.57
N THR A 5 11.01 -0.64 -22.06
CA THR A 5 10.50 -0.03 -20.84
C THR A 5 9.03 0.28 -21.06
N LYS A 6 8.16 -0.36 -20.27
CA LYS A 6 6.71 -0.11 -20.34
C LYS A 6 6.44 1.37 -20.08
N SER A 7 5.47 1.94 -20.81
CA SER A 7 5.03 3.29 -20.51
C SER A 7 4.38 3.35 -19.13
N PHE A 8 4.42 4.52 -18.48
CA PHE A 8 3.72 4.74 -17.22
C PHE A 8 2.23 4.33 -17.29
N HIS A 9 1.58 4.65 -18.42
CA HIS A 9 0.16 4.36 -18.64
C HIS A 9 -0.10 2.86 -18.68
N ASP A 10 0.73 2.11 -19.42
CA ASP A 10 0.59 0.66 -19.55
C ASP A 10 0.86 -0.03 -18.22
N GLU A 11 1.87 0.43 -17.48
CA GLU A 11 2.22 -0.17 -16.19
C GLU A 11 1.11 0.02 -15.14
N ILE A 12 0.44 1.18 -15.12
CA ILE A 12 -0.68 1.46 -14.22
C ILE A 12 -1.90 0.61 -14.57
N LYS A 13 -2.22 0.46 -15.86
CA LYS A 13 -3.39 -0.31 -16.34
C LYS A 13 -3.21 -1.82 -16.23
N GLU A 14 -1.98 -2.32 -16.21
CA GLU A 14 -1.68 -3.75 -16.26
C GLU A 14 -2.26 -4.53 -15.06
N GLY A 15 -2.20 -3.98 -13.85
CA GLY A 15 -2.56 -4.72 -12.64
C GLY A 15 -1.53 -5.80 -12.34
N ILE A 16 -1.90 -7.07 -12.25
CA ILE A 16 -0.91 -8.16 -12.10
C ILE A 16 -0.40 -8.55 -13.51
N PRO A 17 0.92 -8.49 -13.78
CA PRO A 17 1.46 -8.86 -15.09
C PRO A 17 1.10 -10.28 -15.51
N SER A 18 0.88 -10.48 -16.82
CA SER A 18 0.61 -11.80 -17.42
C SER A 18 1.79 -12.76 -17.33
N ASP A 19 3.00 -12.21 -17.18
CA ASP A 19 4.30 -12.87 -17.12
C ASP A 19 5.08 -12.34 -15.91
N LEU A 20 5.91 -13.17 -15.28
CA LEU A 20 6.66 -12.73 -14.10
C LEU A 20 7.67 -11.65 -14.49
N PRO A 21 7.58 -10.42 -13.94
CA PRO A 21 8.58 -9.39 -14.17
C PRO A 21 9.88 -9.76 -13.47
N ASP A 22 11.01 -9.20 -13.87
CA ASP A 22 12.30 -9.51 -13.23
C ASP A 22 12.30 -9.25 -11.73
N LYS A 23 13.16 -9.98 -11.00
CA LYS A 23 13.32 -9.77 -9.56
C LYS A 23 13.82 -8.35 -9.30
N ARG A 24 13.23 -7.66 -8.32
CA ARG A 24 13.73 -6.38 -7.84
C ARG A 24 14.83 -6.62 -6.80
N PRO A 25 16.06 -6.14 -7.01
CA PRO A 25 17.10 -6.24 -6.01
C PRO A 25 16.78 -5.35 -4.80
N TYR A 26 17.33 -5.71 -3.66
CA TYR A 26 17.31 -4.88 -2.45
C TYR A 26 18.27 -3.71 -2.65
N ASP A 27 17.79 -2.48 -2.43
CA ASP A 27 18.57 -1.26 -2.66
C ASP A 27 18.96 -0.62 -1.33
N ILE A 28 20.24 -0.76 -0.98
CA ILE A 28 20.79 -0.28 0.29
C ILE A 28 20.75 1.26 0.45
N ASN A 29 20.52 2.01 -0.63
CA ASN A 29 20.43 3.47 -0.58
C ASN A 29 19.08 3.95 -0.04
N TYR A 30 18.10 3.05 0.08
CA TYR A 30 16.79 3.36 0.62
C TYR A 30 16.68 2.99 2.10
N ASN A 31 15.93 3.81 2.84
CA ASN A 31 15.58 3.47 4.21
C ASN A 31 14.56 2.34 4.24
N HIS A 32 14.97 1.15 4.68
CA HIS A 32 14.11 -0.02 4.73
C HIS A 32 13.52 -0.28 6.11
N ALA A 33 12.31 -0.83 6.13
CA ALA A 33 11.63 -1.15 7.37
C ALA A 33 12.39 -2.24 8.15
N PRO A 34 12.46 -2.13 9.49
CA PRO A 34 13.11 -3.15 10.31
C PRO A 34 12.37 -4.49 10.21
N LYS A 35 13.11 -5.58 10.43
CA LYS A 35 12.53 -6.93 10.47
C LYS A 35 11.40 -7.01 11.50
N ARG A 36 10.25 -7.55 11.09
CA ARG A 36 9.09 -7.73 11.96
C ARG A 36 9.22 -8.97 12.84
N LYS A 37 8.56 -8.93 14.01
CA LYS A 37 8.52 -10.04 14.97
C LYS A 37 7.99 -11.30 14.27
N PRO A 38 8.73 -12.44 14.31
CA PRO A 38 8.27 -13.70 13.75
C PRO A 38 7.20 -14.31 14.68
N ILE A 39 5.96 -13.88 14.51
CA ILE A 39 4.84 -14.26 15.40
C ILE A 39 4.05 -15.48 14.90
N LEU A 40 4.21 -15.86 13.64
CA LEU A 40 3.43 -16.93 13.02
C LEU A 40 3.99 -18.32 13.36
N ASN A 41 3.10 -19.23 13.78
CA ASN A 41 3.43 -20.65 13.86
C ASN A 41 3.50 -21.32 12.47
N LYS A 42 3.95 -22.58 12.38
CA LYS A 42 4.12 -23.29 11.09
C LYS A 42 2.83 -23.36 10.24
N LYS A 43 1.66 -23.57 10.87
CA LYS A 43 0.37 -23.62 10.19
C LYS A 43 -0.01 -22.24 9.64
N GLU A 44 0.23 -21.20 10.42
CA GLU A 44 -0.03 -19.81 10.04
C GLU A 44 0.94 -19.31 8.97
N GLN A 45 2.21 -19.71 8.99
CA GLN A 45 3.15 -19.41 7.89
C GLN A 45 2.67 -20.03 6.58
N LYS A 46 2.20 -21.28 6.60
CA LYS A 46 1.58 -21.92 5.42
C LYS A 46 0.35 -21.15 4.95
N LEU A 47 -0.47 -20.63 5.88
CA LEU A 47 -1.63 -19.80 5.55
C LEU A 47 -1.21 -18.44 4.95
N ALA A 48 -0.20 -17.77 5.50
CA ALA A 48 0.32 -16.51 4.96
C ALA A 48 0.80 -16.69 3.51
N LEU A 49 1.52 -17.78 3.22
CA LEU A 49 1.94 -18.12 1.86
C LEU A 49 0.75 -18.35 0.91
N LYS A 50 -0.26 -19.11 1.35
CA LYS A 50 -1.50 -19.30 0.57
C LYS A 50 -2.23 -17.98 0.31
N ASN A 51 -2.33 -17.14 1.34
CA ASN A 51 -2.95 -15.82 1.25
C ASN A 51 -2.20 -14.91 0.28
N ALA A 52 -0.87 -14.95 0.27
CA ALA A 52 -0.06 -14.19 -0.68
C ALA A 52 -0.25 -14.69 -2.12
N LEU A 53 -0.33 -16.01 -2.32
CA LEU A 53 -0.50 -16.61 -3.65
C LEU A 53 -1.87 -16.35 -4.29
N ARG A 54 -2.88 -15.90 -3.53
CA ARG A 54 -4.24 -15.63 -4.03
C ARG A 54 -4.29 -14.59 -5.14
N TYR A 55 -3.30 -13.69 -5.19
CA TYR A 55 -3.22 -12.61 -6.17
C TYR A 55 -2.67 -13.06 -7.53
N PHE A 56 -2.16 -14.29 -7.64
CA PHE A 56 -1.39 -14.74 -8.80
C PHE A 56 -1.98 -16.00 -9.39
N GLU A 57 -1.85 -16.15 -10.71
CA GLU A 57 -2.22 -17.37 -11.41
C GLU A 57 -1.39 -18.57 -10.95
N LYS A 58 -2.00 -19.76 -10.98
CA LYS A 58 -1.39 -21.02 -10.50
C LYS A 58 -0.06 -21.34 -11.18
N LYS A 59 0.11 -20.96 -12.45
CA LYS A 59 1.35 -21.18 -13.21
C LYS A 59 2.59 -20.54 -12.54
N PHE A 60 2.39 -19.51 -11.73
CA PHE A 60 3.46 -18.80 -11.02
C PHE A 60 3.72 -19.28 -9.59
N HIS A 61 2.85 -20.14 -9.05
CA HIS A 61 2.88 -20.48 -7.62
C HIS A 61 4.17 -21.20 -7.22
N SER A 62 4.70 -22.07 -8.07
CA SER A 62 5.95 -22.81 -7.79
C SER A 62 7.17 -21.88 -7.63
N THR A 63 7.23 -20.81 -8.41
CA THR A 63 8.28 -19.79 -8.31
C THR A 63 8.04 -18.87 -7.12
N LEU A 64 6.84 -18.28 -7.04
CA LEU A 64 6.51 -17.23 -6.07
C LEU A 64 6.49 -17.75 -4.62
N ILE A 65 6.12 -19.02 -4.39
CA ILE A 65 6.08 -19.55 -3.03
C ILE A 65 7.46 -19.54 -2.36
N ASN A 66 8.53 -19.80 -3.12
CA ASN A 66 9.90 -19.78 -2.60
C ASN A 66 10.33 -18.34 -2.27
N GLU A 67 9.96 -17.38 -3.11
CA GLU A 67 10.23 -15.96 -2.89
C GLU A 67 9.48 -15.42 -1.69
N PHE A 68 8.18 -15.67 -1.59
CA PHE A 68 7.36 -15.23 -0.47
C PHE A 68 7.78 -15.89 0.84
N LYS A 69 8.21 -17.16 0.81
CA LYS A 69 8.79 -17.81 1.99
C LYS A 69 10.09 -17.14 2.42
N ASN A 70 10.94 -16.78 1.46
CA ASN A 70 12.17 -16.05 1.74
C ASN A 70 11.89 -14.66 2.34
N GLU A 71 10.95 -13.91 1.76
CA GLU A 71 10.55 -12.62 2.30
C GLU A 71 10.00 -12.74 3.72
N LEU A 72 9.11 -13.70 3.96
CA LEU A 72 8.54 -13.94 5.29
C LEU A 72 9.61 -14.24 6.34
N ASN A 73 10.61 -15.06 6.00
CA ASN A 73 11.71 -15.40 6.91
C ASN A 73 12.66 -14.23 7.16
N THR A 74 12.93 -13.44 6.11
CA THR A 74 13.91 -12.36 6.13
C THR A 74 13.33 -11.13 6.83
N TYR A 75 12.13 -10.72 6.44
CA TYR A 75 11.52 -9.45 6.85
C TYR A 75 10.37 -9.62 7.84
N GLY A 76 9.86 -10.84 8.04
CA GLY A 76 8.65 -11.09 8.85
C GLY A 76 7.35 -10.69 8.12
N ARG A 77 7.45 -10.37 6.83
CA ARG A 77 6.37 -9.90 5.94
C ARG A 77 6.61 -10.36 4.52
N ILE A 78 5.53 -10.39 3.73
CA ILE A 78 5.56 -10.70 2.29
C ILE A 78 5.14 -9.43 1.57
N TYR A 79 6.12 -8.65 1.12
CA TYR A 79 5.90 -7.38 0.41
C TYR A 79 5.71 -7.58 -1.09
N MET A 80 6.16 -8.72 -1.61
CA MET A 80 6.12 -9.08 -3.03
C MET A 80 6.97 -8.14 -3.88
N TYR A 81 8.24 -7.92 -3.49
CA TYR A 81 9.11 -6.89 -4.08
C TYR A 81 9.23 -6.99 -5.60
N ARG A 82 9.16 -8.21 -6.16
CA ARG A 82 9.13 -8.46 -7.61
C ARG A 82 8.10 -7.58 -8.35
N PHE A 83 6.98 -7.26 -7.69
CA PHE A 83 5.86 -6.54 -8.30
C PHE A 83 5.89 -5.02 -8.07
N ARG A 84 6.95 -4.49 -7.44
CA ARG A 84 7.18 -3.04 -7.36
C ARG A 84 7.36 -2.47 -8.78
N PRO A 85 6.68 -1.36 -9.13
CA PRO A 85 6.72 -0.80 -10.47
C PRO A 85 8.11 -0.27 -10.85
N GLU A 86 8.33 -0.10 -12.16
CA GLU A 86 9.55 0.46 -12.74
C GLU A 86 9.55 1.98 -12.78
N HIS A 87 8.38 2.57 -13.04
CA HIS A 87 8.27 4.01 -13.00
C HIS A 87 8.63 4.54 -11.62
N LYS A 88 9.32 5.69 -11.60
CA LYS A 88 9.47 6.47 -10.37
C LYS A 88 8.09 6.85 -9.85
N ILE A 89 7.85 6.54 -8.58
CA ILE A 89 6.62 6.87 -7.87
C ILE A 89 6.75 8.29 -7.31
N TYR A 90 5.89 9.19 -7.80
CA TYR A 90 5.71 10.55 -7.30
C TYR A 90 4.34 11.06 -7.72
N ALA A 91 3.86 12.14 -7.11
CA ALA A 91 2.63 12.80 -7.52
C ALA A 91 2.81 13.51 -8.87
N ARG A 92 2.22 12.96 -9.94
CA ARG A 92 2.26 13.55 -11.29
C ARG A 92 1.15 14.59 -11.46
N PRO A 93 1.25 15.47 -12.47
CA PRO A 93 0.10 16.20 -12.98
C PRO A 93 -1.09 15.27 -13.22
N ILE A 94 -2.28 15.69 -12.79
CA ILE A 94 -3.48 14.82 -12.76
C ILE A 94 -3.85 14.26 -14.14
N ASN A 95 -3.54 14.98 -15.21
CA ASN A 95 -3.78 14.61 -16.60
C ASN A 95 -2.81 13.55 -17.16
N GLU A 96 -1.72 13.23 -16.45
CA GLU A 96 -0.82 12.13 -16.81
C GLU A 96 -1.35 10.76 -16.36
N TYR A 97 -2.36 10.72 -15.48
CA TYR A 97 -2.92 9.45 -15.01
C TYR A 97 -3.89 8.87 -16.02
N PRO A 98 -3.79 7.57 -16.35
CA PRO A 98 -4.59 6.93 -17.40
C PRO A 98 -6.01 6.55 -16.92
N ALA A 99 -6.69 7.45 -16.22
CA ALA A 99 -8.00 7.22 -15.62
C ALA A 99 -9.16 7.64 -16.53
N LYS A 100 -10.30 6.96 -16.41
CA LYS A 100 -11.57 7.45 -16.99
C LYS A 100 -12.25 8.48 -16.09
N SER A 101 -12.11 8.34 -14.77
CA SER A 101 -12.66 9.27 -13.77
C SER A 101 -11.56 10.23 -13.28
N LEU A 102 -11.86 11.53 -13.27
CA LEU A 102 -10.95 12.55 -12.72
C LEU A 102 -10.72 12.35 -11.21
N GLN A 103 -11.76 11.94 -10.48
CA GLN A 103 -11.66 11.65 -9.05
C GLN A 103 -10.76 10.44 -8.80
N ALA A 104 -10.83 9.41 -9.64
CA ALA A 104 -9.92 8.26 -9.55
C ALA A 104 -8.47 8.64 -9.89
N ALA A 105 -8.24 9.53 -10.86
CA ALA A 105 -6.92 10.10 -11.14
C ALA A 105 -6.34 10.84 -9.93
N ALA A 106 -7.15 11.66 -9.26
CA ALA A 106 -6.72 12.36 -8.03
C ALA A 106 -6.33 11.36 -6.92
N ILE A 107 -7.05 10.24 -6.78
CA ILE A 107 -6.72 9.22 -5.79
C ILE A 107 -5.42 8.51 -6.14
N MET A 108 -5.18 8.18 -7.42
CA MET A 108 -3.89 7.63 -7.87
C MET A 108 -2.72 8.57 -7.57
N LEU A 109 -2.91 9.86 -7.81
CA LEU A 109 -1.94 10.91 -7.44
C LEU A 109 -1.62 10.86 -5.96
N MET A 110 -2.63 10.85 -5.09
CA MET A 110 -2.42 10.85 -3.65
C MET A 110 -1.82 9.55 -3.11
N ILE A 111 -2.16 8.40 -3.71
CA ILE A 111 -1.49 7.12 -3.41
C ILE A 111 0.00 7.21 -3.72
N GLN A 112 0.36 7.74 -4.89
CA GLN A 112 1.76 7.88 -5.29
C GLN A 112 2.50 8.91 -4.44
N ASN A 113 1.85 10.01 -4.04
CA ASN A 113 2.41 10.95 -3.08
C ASN A 113 2.80 10.27 -1.76
N ASN A 114 1.91 9.43 -1.20
CA ASN A 114 2.18 8.69 0.03
C ASN A 114 3.33 7.67 -0.08
N LEU A 115 3.69 7.27 -1.30
CA LEU A 115 4.74 6.30 -1.62
C LEU A 115 5.96 6.93 -2.30
N ASP A 116 5.98 8.24 -2.46
CA ASP A 116 7.10 8.99 -3.02
C ASP A 116 8.32 8.82 -2.09
N ASP A 117 9.47 8.57 -2.69
CA ASP A 117 10.74 8.38 -1.98
C ASP A 117 11.12 9.55 -1.06
N SER A 118 10.67 10.76 -1.39
CA SER A 118 10.89 11.98 -0.59
C SER A 118 9.88 12.17 0.55
N ILE A 119 8.79 11.39 0.57
CA ILE A 119 7.67 11.52 1.51
C ILE A 119 7.60 10.30 2.44
N ALA A 120 7.70 9.10 1.89
CA ALA A 120 7.52 7.86 2.61
C ALA A 120 8.74 7.50 3.46
N GLN A 121 8.50 7.06 4.70
CA GLN A 121 9.56 6.62 5.59
C GLN A 121 10.28 5.35 5.09
N HIS A 122 9.52 4.38 4.57
CA HIS A 122 10.03 3.15 3.96
C HIS A 122 9.26 2.86 2.64
N PRO A 123 9.60 3.54 1.53
CA PRO A 123 8.82 3.49 0.29
C PRO A 123 8.70 2.08 -0.29
N HIS A 124 9.78 1.29 -0.24
CA HIS A 124 9.81 -0.08 -0.76
C HIS A 124 8.93 -1.07 0.02
N GLU A 125 8.67 -0.79 1.31
CA GLU A 125 7.77 -1.57 2.17
C GLU A 125 6.37 -0.94 2.29
N LEU A 126 6.08 0.07 1.45
CA LEU A 126 4.79 0.75 1.37
C LEU A 126 4.39 1.47 2.67
N ILE A 127 5.36 1.89 3.48
CA ILE A 127 5.15 2.56 4.77
C ILE A 127 5.44 4.05 4.62
N THR A 128 4.43 4.87 4.87
CA THR A 128 4.54 6.33 4.77
C THR A 128 5.13 6.95 6.04
N TYR A 129 4.64 6.59 7.23
CA TYR A 129 5.18 7.13 8.49
C TYR A 129 4.79 6.28 9.72
N GLY A 130 5.30 6.67 10.89
CA GLY A 130 5.00 6.01 12.16
C GLY A 130 5.62 4.61 12.30
N GLY A 131 6.60 4.28 11.46
CA GLY A 131 7.33 3.01 11.46
C GLY A 131 6.58 1.81 10.89
N ASN A 132 5.23 1.84 10.86
CA ASN A 132 4.40 0.77 10.28
C ASN A 132 3.08 1.27 9.65
N GLY A 133 2.86 2.58 9.56
CA GLY A 133 1.70 3.18 8.90
C GLY A 133 1.81 2.99 7.39
N SER A 134 1.10 2.01 6.85
CA SER A 134 1.25 1.56 5.46
C SER A 134 0.09 1.99 4.55
N VAL A 135 0.43 2.19 3.28
CA VAL A 135 -0.53 2.43 2.19
C VAL A 135 -1.19 1.12 1.77
N PHE A 136 -0.38 0.09 1.55
CA PHE A 136 -0.79 -1.27 1.24
C PHE A 136 0.09 -2.28 2.00
N SER A 137 -0.37 -3.53 2.10
CA SER A 137 0.40 -4.60 2.74
C SER A 137 1.46 -5.20 1.82
N ASN A 138 1.28 -5.08 0.50
CA ASN A 138 2.19 -5.62 -0.52
C ASN A 138 1.97 -4.94 -1.89
N TRP A 139 2.91 -5.16 -2.80
CA TRP A 139 2.90 -4.54 -4.13
C TRP A 139 1.82 -5.07 -5.09
N ALA A 140 1.29 -6.28 -4.87
CA ALA A 140 0.15 -6.77 -5.66
C ALA A 140 -1.12 -5.95 -5.40
N GLN A 141 -1.35 -5.57 -4.14
CA GLN A 141 -2.45 -4.69 -3.76
C GLN A 141 -2.32 -3.30 -4.40
N TYR A 142 -1.12 -2.71 -4.39
CA TYR A 142 -0.85 -1.46 -5.10
C TYR A 142 -1.24 -1.61 -6.58
N ARG A 143 -0.66 -2.59 -7.28
CA ARG A 143 -0.89 -2.79 -8.72
C ARG A 143 -2.36 -2.97 -9.08
N LEU A 144 -3.09 -3.82 -8.34
CA LEU A 144 -4.52 -4.01 -8.56
C LEU A 144 -5.34 -2.75 -8.28
N THR A 145 -5.00 -2.00 -7.24
CA THR A 145 -5.69 -0.74 -6.90
C THR A 145 -5.49 0.29 -8.01
N MET A 146 -4.25 0.47 -8.50
CA MET A 146 -3.96 1.39 -9.61
C MET A 146 -4.69 0.98 -10.89
N LYS A 147 -4.75 -0.33 -11.20
CA LYS A 147 -5.55 -0.84 -12.32
C LYS A 147 -7.03 -0.48 -12.18
N TYR A 148 -7.64 -0.81 -11.04
CA TYR A 148 -9.07 -0.52 -10.84
C TYR A 148 -9.38 0.97 -10.90
N LEU A 149 -8.53 1.83 -10.31
CA LEU A 149 -8.70 3.28 -10.41
C LEU A 149 -8.54 3.80 -11.84
N SER A 150 -7.68 3.18 -12.65
CA SER A 150 -7.54 3.56 -14.06
C SER A 150 -8.76 3.19 -14.92
N GLU A 151 -9.46 2.10 -14.57
CA GLU A 151 -10.54 1.53 -15.37
C GLU A 151 -11.95 1.97 -14.95
N MET A 152 -12.13 2.37 -13.68
CA MET A 152 -13.44 2.64 -13.09
C MET A 152 -14.14 3.85 -13.69
N SER A 153 -15.47 3.80 -13.72
CA SER A 153 -16.32 4.96 -14.04
C SER A 153 -16.68 5.77 -12.79
N ASP A 154 -17.30 6.93 -12.99
CA ASP A 154 -17.90 7.74 -11.92
C ASP A 154 -19.15 7.09 -11.29
N GLU A 155 -19.59 5.92 -11.75
CA GLU A 155 -20.74 5.19 -11.20
C GLU A 155 -20.30 3.91 -10.49
N GLN A 156 -19.03 3.84 -10.11
CA GLN A 156 -18.46 2.73 -9.36
C GLN A 156 -17.79 3.23 -8.09
N THR A 157 -17.67 2.30 -7.13
CA THR A 157 -16.91 2.47 -5.90
C THR A 157 -15.96 1.29 -5.74
N LEU A 158 -14.67 1.58 -5.56
CA LEU A 158 -13.65 0.62 -5.18
C LEU A 158 -13.69 0.40 -3.67
N VAL A 159 -13.86 -0.85 -3.24
CA VAL A 159 -13.90 -1.19 -1.81
C VAL A 159 -12.56 -1.78 -1.36
N MET A 160 -11.94 -1.14 -0.37
CA MET A 160 -10.62 -1.50 0.15
C MET A 160 -10.73 -2.15 1.54
N TYR A 161 -10.22 -3.37 1.65
CA TYR A 161 -10.15 -4.18 2.87
C TYR A 161 -8.72 -4.21 3.40
N SER A 162 -8.36 -3.22 4.23
CA SER A 162 -7.02 -3.10 4.82
C SER A 162 -5.90 -3.27 3.78
N GLY A 163 -5.98 -2.47 2.72
CA GLY A 163 -5.07 -2.53 1.57
C GLY A 163 -5.51 -3.50 0.47
N HIS A 164 -6.28 -4.55 0.76
CA HIS A 164 -6.78 -5.45 -0.28
C HIS A 164 -7.88 -4.78 -1.13
N PRO A 165 -7.70 -4.61 -2.46
CA PRO A 165 -8.75 -4.10 -3.31
C PRO A 165 -9.76 -5.21 -3.62
N MET A 166 -10.89 -5.22 -2.90
CA MET A 166 -11.92 -6.26 -3.06
C MET A 166 -12.53 -6.24 -4.47
N GLY A 167 -12.70 -5.04 -5.03
CA GLY A 167 -13.18 -4.86 -6.39
C GLY A 167 -13.99 -3.57 -6.57
N LEU A 168 -14.42 -3.37 -7.81
CA LEU A 168 -15.31 -2.28 -8.21
C LEU A 168 -16.76 -2.75 -8.12
N PHE A 169 -17.59 -1.98 -7.42
CA PHE A 169 -19.01 -2.24 -7.25
C PHE A 169 -19.83 -1.08 -7.85
N PRO A 170 -20.99 -1.35 -8.47
CA PRO A 170 -21.89 -0.30 -8.93
C PRO A 170 -22.30 0.63 -7.78
N SER A 171 -22.33 1.93 -8.06
CA SER A 171 -22.78 2.98 -7.15
C SER A 171 -23.42 4.11 -7.94
N ASN A 172 -23.15 5.38 -7.61
CA ASN A 172 -23.66 6.54 -8.32
C ASN A 172 -22.62 7.67 -8.33
N LYS A 173 -22.84 8.70 -9.16
CA LYS A 173 -21.89 9.81 -9.36
C LYS A 173 -21.52 10.56 -8.07
N ASN A 174 -22.44 10.63 -7.11
CA ASN A 174 -22.25 11.32 -5.83
C ASN A 174 -21.68 10.40 -4.73
N ALA A 175 -21.55 9.10 -4.99
CA ALA A 175 -20.94 8.16 -4.06
C ALA A 175 -19.40 8.35 -4.01
N PRO A 176 -18.74 7.96 -2.90
CA PRO A 176 -17.28 7.91 -2.85
C PRO A 176 -16.72 6.98 -3.94
N ARG A 177 -15.65 7.39 -4.63
CA ARG A 177 -14.93 6.50 -5.57
C ARG A 177 -14.20 5.38 -4.85
N VAL A 178 -13.79 5.60 -3.60
CA VAL A 178 -13.11 4.59 -2.79
C VAL A 178 -13.68 4.61 -1.36
N VAL A 179 -13.96 3.43 -0.81
CA VAL A 179 -14.27 3.23 0.61
C VAL A 179 -13.14 2.41 1.22
N ILE A 180 -12.51 2.95 2.28
CA ILE A 180 -11.31 2.36 2.87
C ILE A 180 -11.56 1.95 4.30
N SER A 181 -11.26 0.69 4.61
CA SER A 181 -11.06 0.21 5.98
C SER A 181 -9.60 -0.16 6.18
N ASN A 182 -9.02 0.14 7.35
CA ASN A 182 -7.66 -0.25 7.72
C ASN A 182 -7.64 -0.71 9.17
N GLY A 183 -7.19 -1.94 9.43
CA GLY A 183 -7.01 -2.40 10.82
C GLY A 183 -8.31 -2.62 11.57
N MET A 184 -9.45 -2.76 10.89
CA MET A 184 -10.73 -3.04 11.53
C MET A 184 -10.75 -4.46 12.06
N MET A 185 -10.95 -4.60 13.37
CA MET A 185 -10.86 -5.86 14.10
C MET A 185 -12.10 -6.04 14.98
N ILE A 186 -12.47 -7.31 15.21
CA ILE A 186 -13.37 -7.64 16.32
C ILE A 186 -12.64 -7.25 17.63
N PRO A 187 -13.26 -6.48 18.54
CA PRO A 187 -12.54 -5.85 19.67
C PRO A 187 -11.69 -6.82 20.51
N ASN A 188 -12.20 -8.03 20.77
CA ASN A 188 -11.48 -9.05 21.56
C ASN A 188 -10.20 -9.59 20.90
N TYR A 189 -9.97 -9.29 19.60
CA TYR A 189 -8.83 -9.72 18.80
C TYR A 189 -8.03 -8.51 18.27
N SER A 190 -8.08 -7.38 18.97
CA SER A 190 -7.43 -6.13 18.56
C SER A 190 -6.19 -5.79 19.40
N LYS A 191 -5.57 -6.79 20.07
CA LYS A 191 -4.31 -6.57 20.79
C LYS A 191 -3.15 -6.42 19.80
N LYS A 192 -2.04 -5.86 20.25
CA LYS A 192 -0.84 -5.65 19.42
C LYS A 192 -0.35 -6.95 18.74
N ASP A 193 -0.26 -8.04 19.49
CA ASP A 193 0.19 -9.33 18.94
C ASP A 193 -0.83 -9.97 18.00
N ASP A 194 -2.14 -9.76 18.22
CA ASP A 194 -3.17 -10.17 17.27
C ASP A 194 -2.97 -9.43 15.94
N TRP A 195 -2.81 -8.11 16.00
CA TRP A 195 -2.59 -7.28 14.83
C TRP A 195 -1.32 -7.67 14.07
N GLU A 196 -0.20 -7.86 14.77
CA GLU A 196 1.07 -8.28 14.16
C GLU A 196 0.93 -9.62 13.42
N LYS A 197 0.17 -10.55 14.00
CA LYS A 197 -0.15 -11.85 13.41
C LYS A 197 -0.99 -11.71 12.16
N PHE A 198 -2.10 -10.97 12.24
CA PHE A 198 -3.03 -10.81 11.12
C PHE A 198 -2.42 -9.99 9.97
N ASN A 199 -1.51 -9.06 10.27
CA ASN A 199 -0.74 -8.36 9.25
C ASN A 199 0.23 -9.31 8.54
N ALA A 200 0.98 -10.13 9.28
CA ALA A 200 1.85 -11.16 8.68
C ALA A 200 1.08 -12.19 7.83
N LEU A 201 -0.17 -12.48 8.19
CA LEU A 201 -1.07 -13.34 7.42
C LEU A 201 -1.62 -12.66 6.14
N GLY A 202 -1.44 -11.34 5.97
CA GLY A 202 -1.95 -10.59 4.83
C GLY A 202 -3.47 -10.41 4.85
N VAL A 203 -4.06 -10.28 6.05
CA VAL A 203 -5.51 -10.08 6.24
C VAL A 203 -5.86 -8.75 6.92
N THR A 204 -4.86 -7.98 7.36
CA THR A 204 -5.04 -6.61 7.86
C THR A 204 -3.77 -5.78 7.67
N GLN A 205 -3.87 -4.47 7.89
CA GLN A 205 -2.74 -3.55 7.94
C GLN A 205 -3.00 -2.43 8.95
N PHE A 206 -2.01 -1.57 9.19
CA PHE A 206 -2.18 -0.38 10.01
C PHE A 206 -1.99 0.83 9.12
N GLY A 207 -3.08 1.55 8.87
CA GLY A 207 -3.08 2.70 7.98
C GLY A 207 -2.65 4.01 8.64
N GLN A 208 -2.33 4.00 9.95
CA GLN A 208 -2.21 5.25 10.71
C GLN A 208 -3.48 6.11 10.46
N MET A 209 -3.35 7.43 10.39
CA MET A 209 -4.41 8.34 9.98
C MET A 209 -4.38 8.55 8.46
N THR A 210 -3.26 9.07 7.93
CA THR A 210 -3.19 9.53 6.54
C THR A 210 -2.38 8.62 5.60
N ALA A 211 -1.69 7.60 6.15
CA ALA A 211 -0.91 6.65 5.34
C ALA A 211 -1.83 5.73 4.53
N GLY A 212 -2.73 5.03 5.21
CA GLY A 212 -3.68 4.09 4.61
C GLY A 212 -4.91 4.75 3.99
N SER A 213 -5.09 6.06 4.16
CA SER A 213 -6.19 6.83 3.56
C SER A 213 -5.72 7.74 2.42
N TYR A 214 -4.45 7.65 2.02
CA TYR A 214 -3.89 8.31 0.85
C TYR A 214 -3.97 9.84 0.93
N MET A 215 -3.50 10.45 2.02
CA MET A 215 -3.52 11.91 2.17
C MET A 215 -2.43 12.47 3.09
N TYR A 216 -1.28 11.80 3.18
CA TYR A 216 -0.15 12.34 3.94
C TYR A 216 0.61 13.35 3.09
N ILE A 217 0.94 14.52 3.66
CA ILE A 217 1.54 15.66 2.91
C ILE A 217 2.88 16.11 3.51
N GLY A 218 3.59 15.18 4.15
CA GLY A 218 4.87 15.46 4.79
C GLY A 218 4.74 16.09 6.19
N PRO A 219 5.86 16.59 6.74
CA PRO A 219 5.95 17.01 8.14
C PRO A 219 5.28 18.36 8.44
N GLN A 220 4.81 19.10 7.43
CA GLN A 220 4.17 20.40 7.65
C GLN A 220 2.97 20.31 8.61
N GLY A 221 2.25 19.18 8.63
CA GLY A 221 1.14 18.96 9.54
C GLY A 221 1.56 18.97 11.02
N ILE A 222 2.69 18.30 11.35
CA ILE A 222 3.20 18.30 12.73
C ILE A 222 3.77 19.68 13.10
N VAL A 223 4.47 20.35 12.17
CA VAL A 223 4.97 21.72 12.39
C VAL A 223 3.83 22.66 12.74
N HIS A 224 2.78 22.70 11.91
CA HIS A 224 1.60 23.53 12.17
C HIS A 224 0.91 23.16 13.50
N GLY A 225 0.73 21.86 13.78
CA GLY A 225 0.15 21.40 15.05
C GLY A 225 0.95 21.85 16.28
N THR A 226 2.29 21.74 16.23
CA THR A 226 3.16 22.22 17.31
C THR A 226 3.08 23.74 17.47
N THR A 227 3.05 24.51 16.38
CA THR A 227 2.83 25.97 16.43
C THR A 227 1.55 26.31 17.17
N ILE A 228 0.42 25.68 16.82
CA ILE A 228 -0.87 25.93 17.46
C ILE A 228 -0.83 25.54 18.95
N THR A 229 -0.21 24.42 19.30
CA THR A 229 -0.06 23.99 20.70
C THR A 229 0.73 25.02 21.52
N VAL A 230 1.89 25.45 21.03
CA VAL A 230 2.75 26.42 21.74
C VAL A 230 2.04 27.77 21.88
N LEU A 231 1.36 28.26 20.84
CA LEU A 231 0.60 29.51 20.90
C LEU A 231 -0.53 29.46 21.93
N ASN A 232 -1.26 28.34 21.99
CA ASN A 232 -2.33 28.18 22.97
C ASN A 232 -1.80 27.98 24.40
N ALA A 233 -0.69 27.26 24.57
CA ALA A 233 -0.03 27.15 25.87
C ALA A 233 0.44 28.53 26.36
N GLY A 234 1.03 29.33 25.47
CA GLY A 234 1.40 30.72 25.74
C GLY A 234 0.21 31.57 26.18
N ARG A 235 -0.92 31.53 25.46
CA ARG A 235 -2.15 32.25 25.84
C ARG A 235 -2.78 31.77 27.15
N LYS A 236 -2.61 30.48 27.49
CA LYS A 236 -3.24 29.88 28.67
C LYS A 236 -2.43 30.13 29.94
N ILE A 237 -1.11 30.17 29.83
CA ILE A 237 -0.18 30.22 30.97
C ILE A 237 0.48 31.60 31.10
N GLY A 238 0.69 32.30 29.99
CA GLY A 238 1.14 33.69 30.00
C GLY A 238 -0.01 34.61 30.37
N ASN A 239 0.13 35.32 31.49
CA ASN A 239 -0.73 36.44 31.87
C ASN A 239 -0.64 37.57 30.82
#